data_AF-A0A522Q5F8-F1
#
_entry.id   AF-A0A522Q5F8-F1
#
_cell.length_a   1.000
_cell.length_b   1.000
_cell.length_c   1.000
_cell.angle_alpha   90.00
_cell.angle_beta   90.00
_cell.angle_gamma   90.00
#
_symmetry.space_group_name_H-M   'P 1'
#
loop_
_entity.id
_entity.type
_entity.pdbx_description
1 polymer ?
#
loop_
_entity_poly.entity_id
_entity_poly.type
_entity_poly.pdbx_seq_one_letter_code
_entity_poly.pdbx_strand_id
1 'polypeptide(L)'
;MSMKLSTQLKKLGLPYSAAALLMFLPFPSGRTFSSTGQVFARPGDNIQSLINANPPGTSFVITPGIYRLQSVQPKNGDVFTGEQGAVLNGAQILNSFKPEGQNWVTEVTVTTEKSYRGQCDKEHAACMYPEDLFFDSKPLTRVASLSQVGPGAWYLDY
;
A
#
# COMPACT_ATOMS: atom_id res chain seq x y z
N MET A 1 -20.16 43.97 11.66
CA MET A 1 -19.89 43.89 13.11
C MET A 1 -18.44 43.47 13.28
N SER A 2 -17.57 44.45 13.50
CA SER A 2 -16.12 44.27 13.61
C SER A 2 -15.73 44.94 14.92
N MET A 3 -15.11 44.20 15.84
CA MET A 3 -14.51 44.75 17.05
C MET A 3 -13.23 43.98 17.34
N LYS A 4 -12.10 44.63 17.03
CA LYS A 4 -10.83 44.42 17.71
C LYS A 4 -10.95 44.99 19.12
N LEU A 5 -10.41 44.32 20.13
CA LEU A 5 -9.95 45.00 21.33
C LEU A 5 -8.70 44.30 21.89
N SER A 6 -7.60 45.05 21.87
CA SER A 6 -6.38 44.76 22.61
C SER A 6 -6.51 45.28 24.04
N THR A 7 -6.03 44.52 25.02
CA THR A 7 -5.73 45.07 26.35
C THR A 7 -4.37 44.57 26.83
N GLN A 8 -3.56 45.53 27.26
CA GLN A 8 -2.16 45.44 27.67
C GLN A 8 -1.97 44.71 29.01
N LEU A 9 -0.82 44.03 29.19
CA LEU A 9 -0.24 43.78 30.51
C LEU A 9 1.18 44.36 30.58
N LYS A 10 1.37 45.33 31.49
CA LYS A 10 2.62 45.74 32.15
C LYS A 10 2.34 45.42 33.63
N LYS A 11 3.15 44.80 34.48
CA LYS A 11 4.58 44.85 34.86
C LYS A 11 4.72 43.68 35.88
N LEU A 12 5.86 43.08 36.22
CA LEU A 12 6.98 43.59 37.02
C LEU A 12 7.90 42.36 37.25
N GLY A 13 9.22 42.52 37.19
CA GLY A 13 10.17 41.39 37.17
C GLY A 13 10.56 40.81 38.53
N LEU A 14 11.31 39.71 38.48
CA LEU A 14 12.52 39.46 39.26
C LEU A 14 13.35 38.34 38.58
N PRO A 15 14.70 38.38 38.66
CA PRO A 15 15.62 37.48 37.96
C PRO A 15 16.01 36.27 38.85
N TYR A 16 16.82 35.36 38.31
CA TYR A 16 17.30 34.07 38.87
C TYR A 16 16.32 32.90 38.64
N SER A 17 16.71 31.71 38.18
CA SER A 17 18.01 31.04 38.19
C SER A 17 18.04 29.90 37.15
N ALA A 18 19.25 29.62 36.64
CA ALA A 18 19.72 28.37 36.04
C ALA A 18 18.81 27.67 35.01
N ALA A 19 19.11 27.90 33.72
CA ALA A 19 18.71 27.01 32.65
C ALA A 19 19.46 25.67 32.77
N ALA A 20 18.80 24.65 33.32
CA ALA A 20 19.17 23.27 33.06
C ALA A 20 18.58 22.89 31.70
N LEU A 21 19.38 23.03 30.64
CA LEU A 21 19.04 22.57 29.29
C LEU A 21 19.07 21.03 29.29
N LEU A 22 17.97 20.40 29.70
CA LEU A 22 17.72 18.99 29.41
C LEU A 22 17.51 18.87 27.90
N MET A 23 18.59 18.55 27.18
CA MET A 23 18.47 17.98 25.84
C MET A 23 17.70 16.66 25.99
N PHE A 24 16.39 16.70 25.76
CA PHE A 24 15.65 15.51 25.36
C PHE A 24 16.17 15.14 23.97
N LEU A 25 17.23 14.34 23.92
CA LEU A 25 17.53 13.57 22.73
C LEU A 25 16.27 12.71 22.47
N PRO A 26 15.64 12.79 21.28
CA PRO A 26 14.61 11.82 20.94
C PRO A 26 15.31 10.46 20.96
N PHE A 27 14.94 9.63 21.92
CA PHE A 27 15.34 8.23 21.92
C PHE A 27 14.92 7.67 20.56
N PRO A 28 15.85 7.25 19.68
CA PRO A 28 15.45 6.49 18.53
C PRO A 28 14.71 5.28 19.07
N SER A 29 13.46 5.08 18.65
CA SER A 29 12.67 3.92 19.01
C SER A 29 13.56 2.69 18.82
N GLY A 30 13.90 2.05 19.94
CA GLY A 30 14.83 0.92 19.94
C GLY A 30 14.29 -0.14 19.00
N ARG A 31 15.01 -0.40 17.92
CA ARG A 31 14.67 -1.49 17.00
C ARG A 31 14.94 -2.80 17.74
N THR A 32 13.89 -3.60 17.91
CA THR A 32 14.04 -4.95 18.47
C THR A 32 14.68 -5.83 17.42
N PHE A 33 16.01 -5.93 17.43
CA PHE A 33 16.70 -7.07 16.84
C PHE A 33 16.30 -8.30 17.65
N SER A 34 15.64 -9.27 17.01
CA SER A 34 15.50 -10.60 17.62
C SER A 34 16.89 -11.21 17.73
N SER A 35 17.16 -11.96 18.80
CA SER A 35 18.43 -12.67 19.03
C SER A 35 18.80 -13.66 17.91
N THR A 36 17.91 -13.88 16.94
CA THR A 36 18.08 -14.66 15.71
C THR A 36 18.56 -13.83 14.50
N GLY A 37 18.76 -12.52 14.61
CA GLY A 37 19.26 -11.67 13.50
C GLY A 37 18.24 -11.40 12.38
N GLN A 38 16.96 -11.67 12.61
CA GLN A 38 15.89 -11.51 11.63
C GLN A 38 15.11 -10.20 11.82
N VAL A 39 14.60 -9.65 10.71
CA VAL A 39 13.73 -8.48 10.68
C VAL A 39 12.29 -8.93 10.38
N PHE A 40 11.35 -8.60 11.25
CA PHE A 40 9.94 -8.94 11.04
C PHE A 40 9.23 -7.85 10.27
N ALA A 41 8.56 -8.21 9.18
CA ALA A 41 7.55 -7.40 8.53
C ALA A 41 6.17 -7.80 9.08
N ARG A 42 5.39 -6.80 9.51
CA ARG A 42 4.04 -6.95 10.07
C ARG A 42 3.01 -6.29 9.16
N PRO A 43 1.73 -6.72 9.19
CA PRO A 43 0.69 -6.06 8.42
C PRO A 43 0.65 -4.56 8.76
N GLY A 44 0.66 -3.72 7.72
CA GLY A 44 0.75 -2.26 7.85
C GLY A 44 2.16 -1.69 7.68
N ASP A 45 3.21 -2.51 7.82
CA ASP A 45 4.57 -2.09 7.51
C ASP A 45 4.75 -1.89 6.00
N ASN A 46 5.62 -0.94 5.65
CA ASN A 46 6.15 -0.85 4.29
C ASN A 46 7.41 -1.73 4.19
N ILE A 47 7.32 -2.83 3.44
CA ILE A 47 8.40 -3.81 3.33
C ILE A 47 9.65 -3.18 2.69
N GLN A 48 9.50 -2.31 1.69
CA GLN A 48 10.63 -1.62 1.07
C GLN A 48 11.40 -0.74 2.06
N SER A 49 10.71 -0.05 2.96
CA SER A 49 11.34 0.74 4.02
C SER A 49 12.17 -0.13 4.96
N LEU A 50 11.71 -1.35 5.27
CA LEU A 50 12.49 -2.32 6.05
C LEU A 50 13.73 -2.77 5.28
N ILE A 51 13.62 -3.08 3.98
CA ILE A 51 14.76 -3.41 3.12
C ILE A 51 15.78 -2.27 3.12
N ASN A 52 15.32 -1.04 2.85
CA ASN A 52 16.17 0.15 2.77
C ASN A 52 16.95 0.37 4.08
N ALA A 53 16.31 0.13 5.22
CA ALA A 53 16.86 0.41 6.54
C ALA A 53 17.76 -0.68 7.13
N ASN A 54 18.02 -1.77 6.40
CA ASN A 54 18.88 -2.88 6.84
C ASN A 54 19.98 -3.19 5.79
N PRO A 55 21.13 -3.76 6.17
CA PRO A 55 22.20 -4.07 5.22
C PRO A 55 21.78 -5.16 4.21
N PRO A 56 22.45 -5.26 3.04
CA PRO A 56 22.30 -6.42 2.16
C PRO A 56 22.57 -7.74 2.90
N GLY A 57 21.85 -8.80 2.57
CA GLY A 57 21.98 -10.09 3.24
C GLY A 57 21.02 -10.26 4.43
N THR A 58 20.02 -9.38 4.56
CA THR A 58 19.09 -9.41 5.69
C THR A 58 18.01 -10.48 5.48
N SER A 59 17.71 -11.22 6.56
CA SER A 59 16.57 -12.15 6.58
C SER A 59 15.31 -11.46 7.10
N PHE A 60 14.33 -11.30 6.22
CA PHE A 60 13.02 -10.75 6.52
C PHE A 60 11.99 -11.86 6.72
N VAL A 61 11.28 -11.83 7.85
CA VAL A 61 10.17 -12.73 8.15
C VAL A 61 8.86 -11.96 8.02
N ILE A 62 8.04 -12.34 7.04
CA ILE A 62 6.73 -11.75 6.80
C ILE A 62 5.73 -12.51 7.66
N THR A 63 5.25 -11.83 8.71
CA THR A 63 4.30 -12.42 9.67
C THR A 63 2.90 -12.56 9.06
N PRO A 64 2.01 -13.41 9.62
CA PRO A 64 0.69 -13.65 9.04
C PRO A 64 -0.14 -12.39 8.85
N GLY A 65 -0.83 -12.29 7.71
CA GLY A 65 -1.68 -11.16 7.34
C GLY A 65 -1.58 -10.78 5.87
N ILE A 66 -2.36 -9.77 5.46
CA ILE A 66 -2.45 -9.31 4.07
C ILE A 66 -1.60 -8.05 3.89
N TYR A 67 -0.66 -8.11 2.95
CA TYR A 67 0.24 -7.02 2.58
C TYR A 67 -0.13 -6.57 1.17
N ARG A 68 -0.94 -5.52 1.09
CA ARG A 68 -1.52 -5.07 -0.17
C ARG A 68 -0.60 -4.10 -0.90
N LEU A 69 -0.54 -4.22 -2.22
CA LEU A 69 0.16 -3.28 -3.12
C LEU A 69 1.59 -2.93 -2.66
N GLN A 70 2.28 -3.90 -2.07
CA GLN A 70 3.69 -3.74 -1.72
C GLN A 70 4.54 -3.83 -3.00
N SER A 71 5.49 -2.91 -3.13
CA SER A 71 6.58 -3.00 -4.09
C SER A 71 7.86 -3.32 -3.34
N VAL A 72 8.60 -4.33 -3.78
CA VAL A 72 9.82 -4.80 -3.13
C VAL A 72 10.97 -4.89 -4.14
N GLN A 73 12.11 -4.32 -3.75
CA GLN A 73 13.39 -4.34 -4.44
C GLN A 73 14.43 -4.85 -3.44
N PRO A 74 14.65 -6.17 -3.39
CA PRO A 74 15.64 -6.79 -2.53
C PRO A 74 17.04 -6.24 -2.75
N LYS A 75 17.83 -6.15 -1.68
CA LYS A 75 19.29 -5.97 -1.79
C LYS A 75 19.95 -7.34 -2.03
N ASN A 76 21.22 -7.31 -2.43
CA ASN A 76 21.96 -8.54 -2.71
C ASN A 76 22.00 -9.45 -1.46
N GLY A 77 21.56 -10.70 -1.62
CA GLY A 77 21.55 -11.70 -0.55
C GLY A 77 20.38 -11.59 0.44
N ASP A 78 19.45 -10.65 0.28
CA ASP A 78 18.26 -10.60 1.14
C ASP A 78 17.40 -11.87 0.99
N VAL A 79 16.84 -12.34 2.10
CA VAL A 79 15.97 -13.52 2.15
C VAL A 79 14.62 -13.11 2.71
N PHE A 80 13.53 -13.55 2.07
CA PHE A 80 12.17 -13.29 2.53
C PHE A 80 11.47 -14.63 2.83
N THR A 81 10.99 -14.79 4.05
CA THR A 81 10.22 -15.97 4.47
C THR A 81 8.82 -15.53 4.85
N GLY A 82 7.81 -16.02 4.15
CA GLY A 82 6.41 -15.85 4.56
C GLY A 82 6.01 -16.92 5.57
N GLU A 83 5.56 -16.51 6.74
CA GLU A 83 4.93 -17.43 7.69
C GLU A 83 3.55 -17.88 7.19
N GLN A 84 3.04 -18.97 7.75
CA GLN A 84 1.71 -19.48 7.39
C GLN A 84 0.65 -18.39 7.58
N GLY A 85 -0.04 -18.02 6.50
CA GLY A 85 -1.05 -16.96 6.49
C GLY A 85 -0.53 -15.58 6.07
N ALA A 86 0.76 -15.44 5.73
CA ALA A 86 1.29 -14.25 5.07
C ALA A 86 0.88 -14.24 3.59
N VAL A 87 0.23 -13.16 3.15
CA VAL A 87 -0.24 -12.99 1.77
C VAL A 87 0.23 -11.64 1.23
N LEU A 88 1.13 -11.67 0.25
CA LEU A 88 1.41 -10.49 -0.60
C LEU A 88 0.30 -10.40 -1.65
N ASN A 89 -0.49 -9.32 -1.61
CA ASN A 89 -1.68 -9.17 -2.44
C ASN A 89 -1.53 -7.96 -3.38
N GLY A 90 -1.45 -8.23 -4.69
CA GLY A 90 -1.33 -7.20 -5.73
C GLY A 90 -2.64 -6.52 -6.12
N ALA A 91 -3.79 -6.95 -5.60
CA ALA A 91 -5.08 -6.40 -5.97
C ALA A 91 -5.40 -5.12 -5.18
N GLN A 92 -5.90 -4.09 -5.86
CA GLN A 92 -6.50 -2.92 -5.23
C GLN A 92 -7.92 -3.24 -4.71
N ILE A 93 -8.31 -2.66 -3.57
CA ILE A 93 -9.71 -2.73 -3.12
C ILE A 93 -10.51 -1.67 -3.89
N LEU A 94 -11.58 -2.10 -4.54
CA LEU A 94 -12.55 -1.21 -5.20
C LEU A 94 -13.86 -1.26 -4.41
N ASN A 95 -14.26 -0.13 -3.81
CA ASN A 95 -15.43 -0.04 -2.92
C ASN A 95 -16.42 1.07 -3.31
N SER A 96 -16.18 1.74 -4.44
CA SER A 96 -16.94 2.92 -4.90
C SER A 96 -17.69 2.63 -6.20
N PHE A 97 -18.36 1.48 -6.29
CA PHE A 97 -19.20 1.15 -7.43
C PHE A 97 -20.52 1.93 -7.37
N LYS A 98 -20.94 2.46 -8.51
CA LYS A 98 -22.25 3.11 -8.70
C LYS A 98 -23.01 2.45 -9.85
N PRO A 99 -24.35 2.41 -9.80
CA PRO A 99 -25.14 1.91 -10.92
C PRO A 99 -25.07 2.87 -12.11
N GLU A 100 -24.95 2.33 -13.32
CA GLU A 100 -25.03 3.05 -14.59
C GLU A 100 -25.74 2.17 -15.63
N GLY A 101 -27.00 2.53 -15.94
CA GLY A 101 -27.85 1.69 -16.79
C GLY A 101 -28.06 0.30 -16.19
N GLN A 102 -27.59 -0.73 -16.89
CA GLN A 102 -27.66 -2.14 -16.44
C GLN A 102 -26.38 -2.61 -15.73
N ASN A 103 -25.35 -1.74 -15.65
CA ASN A 103 -24.02 -2.09 -15.16
C ASN A 103 -23.72 -1.42 -13.81
N TRP A 104 -22.71 -1.95 -13.13
CA TRP A 104 -22.05 -1.29 -12.00
C TRP A 104 -20.67 -0.82 -12.45
N VAL A 105 -20.36 0.44 -12.21
CA VAL A 105 -19.13 1.09 -12.68
C VAL A 105 -18.36 1.72 -11.53
N THR A 106 -17.04 1.73 -11.64
CA THR A 106 -16.15 2.44 -10.73
C THR A 106 -14.95 2.95 -11.51
N GLU A 107 -14.35 4.04 -11.04
CA GLU A 107 -13.14 4.60 -11.65
C GLU A 107 -11.90 3.91 -11.08
N VAL A 108 -10.96 3.58 -11.96
CA VAL A 108 -9.68 2.97 -11.58
C VAL A 108 -8.54 3.71 -12.26
N THR A 109 -7.37 3.72 -11.62
CA THR A 109 -6.13 4.16 -12.25
C THR A 109 -5.33 2.92 -12.58
N VAL A 110 -5.17 2.65 -13.87
CA VAL A 110 -4.37 1.53 -14.39
C VAL A 110 -3.19 2.05 -15.18
N THR A 111 -2.10 1.30 -15.19
CA THR A 111 -0.99 1.55 -16.11
C THR A 111 -1.15 0.60 -17.28
N THR A 112 -1.50 1.12 -18.45
CA THR A 112 -1.64 0.31 -19.66
C THR A 112 -0.30 -0.35 -19.99
N GLU A 113 -0.24 -1.67 -19.92
CA GLU A 113 0.93 -2.41 -20.36
C GLU A 113 0.94 -2.44 -21.88
N LYS A 114 1.98 -1.84 -22.48
CA LYS A 114 2.03 -1.59 -23.94
C LYS A 114 2.32 -2.83 -24.78
N SER A 115 2.76 -3.93 -24.18
CA SER A 115 3.18 -5.10 -24.94
C SER A 115 2.77 -6.40 -24.24
N TYR A 116 1.69 -6.99 -24.73
CA TYR A 116 1.37 -8.38 -24.42
C TYR A 116 2.38 -9.32 -25.09
N ARG A 117 2.87 -10.31 -24.34
CA ARG A 117 3.71 -11.40 -24.87
C ARG A 117 2.89 -12.68 -24.89
N GLY A 118 2.59 -13.19 -26.08
CA GLY A 118 1.84 -14.44 -26.23
C GLY A 118 0.90 -14.42 -27.44
N GLN A 119 0.08 -15.45 -27.56
CA GLN A 119 -1.03 -15.53 -28.50
C GLN A 119 -2.31 -15.84 -27.72
N CYS A 120 -3.34 -15.02 -27.88
CA CYS A 120 -4.65 -15.33 -27.32
C CYS A 120 -5.33 -16.42 -28.14
N ASP A 121 -6.00 -17.31 -27.42
CA ASP A 121 -7.02 -18.16 -27.99
C ASP A 121 -8.20 -17.31 -28.50
N LYS A 122 -8.87 -17.79 -29.56
CA LYS A 122 -9.90 -17.00 -30.26
C LYS A 122 -11.11 -16.75 -29.38
N GLU A 123 -11.46 -17.72 -28.54
CA GLU A 123 -12.57 -17.64 -27.60
C GLU A 123 -12.25 -16.73 -26.40
N HIS A 124 -10.97 -16.36 -26.21
CA HIS A 124 -10.48 -15.56 -25.09
C HIS A 124 -9.67 -14.35 -25.59
N ALA A 125 -10.20 -13.60 -26.55
CA ALA A 125 -9.50 -12.47 -27.16
C ALA A 125 -9.05 -11.37 -26.17
N ALA A 126 -9.66 -11.31 -24.99
CA ALA A 126 -9.30 -10.37 -23.93
C ALA A 126 -8.07 -10.81 -23.09
N CYS A 127 -7.44 -11.95 -23.40
CA CYS A 127 -6.29 -12.48 -22.64
C CYS A 127 -5.05 -11.58 -22.66
N MET A 128 -5.02 -10.58 -23.56
CA MET A 128 -3.90 -9.66 -23.70
C MET A 128 -3.86 -8.58 -22.62
N TYR A 129 -4.96 -8.39 -21.87
CA TYR A 129 -5.06 -7.39 -20.83
C TYR A 129 -4.53 -7.97 -19.50
N PRO A 130 -3.61 -7.27 -18.81
CA PRO A 130 -2.98 -7.78 -17.59
C PRO A 130 -3.84 -7.63 -16.34
N GLU A 131 -4.92 -6.85 -16.39
CA GLU A 131 -5.78 -6.59 -15.24
C GLU A 131 -6.85 -7.68 -15.09
N ASP A 132 -7.08 -8.09 -13.85
CA ASP A 132 -8.17 -8.97 -13.43
C ASP A 132 -9.08 -8.27 -12.43
N LEU A 133 -10.39 -8.56 -12.50
CA LEU A 133 -11.36 -8.11 -11.50
C LEU A 133 -11.85 -9.32 -10.69
N PHE A 134 -11.89 -9.15 -9.37
CA PHE A 134 -12.33 -10.18 -8.44
C PHE A 134 -13.57 -9.70 -7.68
N PHE A 135 -14.54 -10.61 -7.51
CA PHE A 135 -15.69 -10.44 -6.62
C PHE A 135 -15.68 -11.59 -5.60
N ASP A 136 -15.69 -11.27 -4.31
CA ASP A 136 -15.53 -12.26 -3.22
C ASP A 136 -14.32 -13.21 -3.41
N SER A 137 -13.19 -12.63 -3.83
CA SER A 137 -11.93 -13.36 -4.13
C SER A 137 -12.02 -14.35 -5.30
N LYS A 138 -13.09 -14.32 -6.11
CA LYS A 138 -13.22 -15.11 -7.34
C LYS A 138 -13.02 -14.21 -8.56
N PRO A 139 -12.18 -14.61 -9.52
CA PRO A 139 -11.98 -13.84 -10.75
C PRO A 139 -13.28 -13.80 -11.57
N LEU A 140 -13.54 -12.65 -12.19
CA LEU A 140 -14.58 -12.45 -13.18
C LEU A 140 -13.99 -12.55 -14.59
N THR A 141 -14.82 -12.88 -15.57
CA THR A 141 -14.38 -13.02 -16.97
C THR A 141 -14.17 -11.65 -17.61
N ARG A 142 -12.93 -11.35 -18.01
CA ARG A 142 -12.59 -10.17 -18.81
C ARG A 142 -13.22 -10.29 -20.21
N VAL A 143 -13.97 -9.29 -20.63
CA VAL A 143 -14.50 -9.18 -22.01
C VAL A 143 -13.89 -8.01 -22.77
N ALA A 144 -13.98 -8.04 -24.10
CA ALA A 144 -13.29 -7.07 -24.98
C ALA A 144 -14.09 -5.78 -25.22
N SER A 145 -15.38 -5.76 -24.93
CA SER A 145 -16.23 -4.57 -25.09
C SER A 145 -17.33 -4.47 -24.04
N LEU A 146 -17.80 -3.25 -23.79
CA LEU A 146 -18.91 -2.98 -22.87
C LEU A 146 -20.18 -3.76 -23.20
N SER A 147 -20.47 -3.98 -24.49
CA SER A 147 -21.63 -4.74 -24.96
C SER A 147 -21.62 -6.23 -24.60
N GLN A 148 -20.45 -6.77 -24.21
CA GLN A 148 -20.29 -8.16 -23.77
C GLN A 148 -20.40 -8.31 -22.24
N VAL A 149 -20.57 -7.21 -21.50
CA VAL A 149 -20.73 -7.26 -20.04
C VAL A 149 -22.07 -7.90 -19.70
N GLY A 150 -22.01 -8.87 -18.79
CA GLY A 150 -23.15 -9.62 -18.27
C GLY A 150 -22.80 -10.26 -16.92
N PRO A 151 -23.67 -11.11 -16.36
CA PRO A 151 -23.39 -11.77 -15.09
C PRO A 151 -22.05 -12.52 -15.12
N GLY A 152 -21.14 -12.16 -14.20
CA GLY A 152 -19.82 -12.79 -14.09
C GLY A 152 -18.76 -12.25 -15.05
N ALA A 153 -19.07 -11.25 -15.88
CA ALA A 153 -18.15 -10.64 -16.83
C ALA A 153 -17.92 -9.16 -16.54
N TRP A 154 -16.77 -8.64 -16.95
CA TRP A 154 -16.39 -7.24 -16.72
C TRP A 154 -15.55 -6.67 -17.87
N TYR A 155 -15.61 -5.35 -18.03
CA TYR A 155 -14.88 -4.56 -19.01
C TYR A 155 -14.16 -3.40 -18.30
N LEU A 156 -13.09 -2.89 -18.91
CA LEU A 156 -12.29 -1.76 -18.45
C LEU A 156 -12.01 -0.95 -19.70
N ASP A 157 -12.45 0.29 -19.64
CA ASP A 157 -12.16 1.31 -20.62
C ASP A 157 -10.80 1.92 -20.28
N TYR A 158 -9.92 2.08 -21.27
CA TYR A 158 -8.59 2.69 -21.10
C TYR A 158 -8.59 4.17 -21.44
#